data_AF-A0A8R2QXL7-F1
#
_entry.id   AF-A0A8R2QXL7-F1
#
_cell.length_a   1.000
_cell.length_b   1.000
_cell.length_c   1.000
_cell.angle_alpha   90.00
_cell.angle_beta   90.00
_cell.angle_gamma   90.00
#
_symmetry.space_group_name_H-M   'P 1'
#
loop_
_entity.id
_entity.type
_entity.pdbx_description
1 polymer ?
#
loop_
_entity_poly.entity_id
_entity_poly.type
_entity_poly.pdbx_seq_one_letter_code
_entity_poly.pdbx_strand_id
1 'polypeptide(L)'
;MPEGKVKDLIKRRASIKAKITQFSTYLDVLRGCDYLNDVQFSELQVRLEKFETLYGDFDTFQSEIEMLSDAPEDHYKDRESIESQYYKLVASARTLLDQRKNNDGRSEI
;
A
#
# COMPACT_ATOMS: atom_id res chain seq x y z
N MET A 1 31.43 -0.44 -1.78
CA MET A 1 30.95 0.84 -1.23
C MET A 1 29.53 0.64 -0.70
N PRO A 2 29.36 0.33 0.59
CA PRO A 2 28.04 0.14 1.23
C PRO A 2 27.12 1.37 1.10
N GLU A 3 27.68 2.58 1.21
CA GLU A 3 26.92 3.85 1.12
C GLU A 3 26.18 4.03 -0.21
N GLY A 4 26.81 3.68 -1.34
CA GLY A 4 26.19 3.80 -2.66
C GLY A 4 24.96 2.90 -2.79
N LYS A 5 25.02 1.71 -2.19
CA LYS A 5 23.92 0.74 -2.19
C LYS A 5 22.76 1.21 -1.32
N VAL A 6 23.03 1.70 -0.12
CA VAL A 6 22.01 2.28 0.78
C VAL A 6 21.26 3.43 0.09
N LYS A 7 21.99 4.33 -0.57
CA LYS A 7 21.38 5.45 -1.31
C LYS A 7 20.42 4.97 -2.41
N ASP A 8 20.78 3.93 -3.15
CA ASP A 8 19.92 3.40 -4.21
C ASP A 8 18.69 2.66 -3.65
N LEU A 9 18.85 1.93 -2.55
CA LEU A 9 17.72 1.30 -1.85
C LEU A 9 16.75 2.35 -1.30
N ILE A 10 17.24 3.45 -0.73
CA ILE A 10 16.41 4.56 -0.25
C ILE A 10 15.58 5.15 -1.40
N LYS A 11 16.15 5.31 -2.61
CA LYS A 11 15.39 5.75 -3.78
C LYS A 11 14.29 4.76 -4.18
N ARG A 12 14.58 3.45 -4.15
CA ARG A 12 13.59 2.41 -4.45
C ARG A 12 12.45 2.41 -3.43
N ARG A 13 12.78 2.52 -2.14
CA ARG A 13 11.79 2.70 -1.07
C ARG A 13 10.96 3.97 -1.26
N ALA A 14 11.56 5.08 -1.69
CA ALA A 14 10.83 6.32 -1.98
C ALA A 14 9.81 6.14 -3.13
N SER A 15 10.13 5.32 -4.15
CA SER A 15 9.18 4.96 -5.19
C SER A 15 7.98 4.18 -4.63
N ILE A 16 8.20 3.28 -3.66
CA ILE A 16 7.11 2.57 -2.97
C ILE A 16 6.26 3.56 -2.15
N LYS A 17 6.88 4.48 -1.40
CA LYS A 17 6.15 5.55 -0.69
C LYS A 17 5.24 6.33 -1.64
N ALA A 18 5.71 6.68 -2.84
CA ALA A 18 4.89 7.37 -3.84
C ALA A 18 3.68 6.53 -4.29
N LYS A 19 3.85 5.20 -4.49
CA LYS A 19 2.74 4.29 -4.82
C LYS A 19 1.72 4.19 -3.69
N ILE A 20 2.16 4.18 -2.43
CA ILE A 20 1.30 4.25 -1.24
C ILE A 20 0.45 5.52 -1.25
N THR A 21 1.06 6.68 -1.51
CA THR A 21 0.32 7.95 -1.63
C THR A 21 -0.70 7.90 -2.75
N GLN A 22 -0.33 7.43 -3.94
CA GLN A 22 -1.23 7.31 -5.09
C GLN A 22 -2.43 6.41 -4.80
N PHE A 23 -2.20 5.28 -4.12
CA PHE A 23 -3.28 4.38 -3.75
C PHE A 23 -4.19 4.99 -2.67
N SER A 24 -3.64 5.71 -1.70
CA SER A 24 -4.43 6.49 -0.74
C SER A 24 -5.35 7.48 -1.44
N THR A 25 -4.81 8.30 -2.34
CA THR A 25 -5.60 9.28 -3.10
C THR A 25 -6.72 8.61 -3.90
N TYR A 26 -6.46 7.45 -4.48
CA TYR A 26 -7.49 6.68 -5.18
C TYR A 26 -8.60 6.19 -4.22
N LEU A 27 -8.23 5.63 -3.07
CA LEU A 27 -9.23 5.20 -2.07
C LEU A 27 -10.04 6.37 -1.51
N ASP A 28 -9.45 7.56 -1.36
CA ASP A 28 -10.17 8.74 -0.89
C ASP A 28 -11.26 9.18 -1.88
N VAL A 29 -11.01 9.03 -3.19
CA VAL A 29 -12.06 9.23 -4.21
C VAL A 29 -13.18 8.22 -4.04
N LEU A 30 -12.85 6.93 -3.85
CA LEU A 30 -13.85 5.87 -3.70
C LEU A 30 -14.68 6.00 -2.42
N ARG A 31 -14.07 6.45 -1.31
CA ARG A 31 -14.79 6.70 -0.04
C ARG A 31 -15.82 7.82 -0.14
N GLY A 32 -15.67 8.72 -1.12
CA GLY A 32 -16.66 9.75 -1.41
C GLY A 32 -17.86 9.25 -2.21
N CYS A 33 -17.84 8.00 -2.69
CA CYS A 33 -18.95 7.39 -3.40
C CYS A 33 -19.85 6.62 -2.43
N ASP A 34 -21.17 6.79 -2.54
CA ASP A 34 -22.15 6.00 -1.78
C ASP A 34 -22.09 4.51 -2.14
N TYR A 35 -21.71 4.21 -3.40
CA TYR A 35 -21.61 2.87 -3.94
C TYR A 35 -20.52 2.78 -5.01
N LEU A 36 -19.83 1.64 -5.08
CA LEU A 36 -18.90 1.34 -6.16
C LEU A 36 -19.66 0.75 -7.34
N ASN A 37 -19.54 1.35 -8.52
CA ASN A 37 -20.02 0.69 -9.74
C ASN A 37 -19.08 -0.48 -10.14
N ASP A 38 -19.49 -1.28 -11.12
CA ASP A 38 -18.77 -2.51 -11.50
C ASP A 38 -17.34 -2.24 -12.01
N VAL A 39 -17.14 -1.10 -12.68
CA VAL A 39 -15.81 -0.66 -13.15
C VAL A 39 -14.93 -0.29 -11.96
N GLN A 40 -15.44 0.50 -11.02
CA GLN A 40 -14.71 0.89 -9.80
C GLN A 40 -14.40 -0.32 -8.92
N PHE A 41 -15.34 -1.25 -8.78
CA PHE A 41 -15.13 -2.50 -8.06
C PHE A 41 -14.00 -3.32 -8.68
N SER A 42 -14.09 -3.57 -10.00
CA SER A 42 -13.06 -4.33 -10.73
C SER A 42 -11.69 -3.64 -10.69
N GLU A 43 -11.66 -2.31 -10.86
CA GLU A 43 -10.43 -1.53 -10.79
C GLU A 43 -9.80 -1.60 -9.40
N LEU A 44 -10.60 -1.48 -8.34
CA LEU A 44 -10.13 -1.60 -6.97
C LEU A 44 -9.53 -2.98 -6.68
N GLN A 45 -10.13 -4.06 -7.19
CA GLN A 45 -9.57 -5.42 -7.08
C GLN A 45 -8.17 -5.49 -7.72
N VAL A 46 -8.05 -5.09 -8.99
CA VAL A 46 -6.78 -5.15 -9.73
C VAL A 46 -5.71 -4.27 -9.08
N ARG A 47 -6.10 -3.08 -8.61
CA ARG A 47 -5.17 -2.17 -7.92
C ARG A 47 -4.73 -2.75 -6.59
N LEU A 48 -5.65 -3.32 -5.81
CA LEU A 48 -5.33 -3.93 -4.52
C LEU A 48 -4.38 -5.12 -4.69
N GLU A 49 -4.62 -6.02 -5.64
CA GLU A 49 -3.74 -7.16 -5.92
C GLU A 49 -2.31 -6.69 -6.23
N LYS A 50 -2.16 -5.69 -7.10
CA LYS A 50 -0.84 -5.10 -7.41
C LYS A 50 -0.24 -4.38 -6.21
N PHE A 51 -1.06 -3.70 -5.42
CA PHE A 51 -0.61 -2.97 -4.24
C PHE A 51 -0.06 -3.91 -3.16
N GLU A 52 -0.70 -5.06 -2.96
CA GLU A 52 -0.29 -6.06 -1.97
C GLU A 52 1.10 -6.66 -2.27
N THR A 53 1.47 -6.76 -3.55
CA THR A 53 2.83 -7.21 -3.93
C THR A 53 3.94 -6.24 -3.50
N LEU A 54 3.63 -4.95 -3.25
CA LEU A 54 4.63 -3.94 -2.90
C LEU A 54 5.25 -4.19 -1.52
N TYR A 55 4.58 -4.92 -0.63
CA TYR A 55 5.10 -5.17 0.70
C TYR A 55 6.38 -6.01 0.66
N GLY A 56 6.44 -7.05 -0.17
CA GLY A 56 7.63 -7.89 -0.30
C GLY A 56 8.85 -7.10 -0.81
N ASP A 57 8.65 -6.25 -1.82
CA ASP A 57 9.70 -5.35 -2.32
C ASP A 57 10.17 -4.37 -1.23
N PHE A 58 9.20 -3.79 -0.50
CA PHE A 58 9.48 -2.86 0.58
C PHE A 58 10.29 -3.52 1.69
N ASP A 59 9.83 -4.67 2.20
CA ASP A 59 10.48 -5.41 3.28
C ASP A 59 11.91 -5.79 2.91
N THR A 60 12.11 -6.22 1.66
CA THR A 60 13.45 -6.53 1.13
C THR A 60 14.36 -5.30 1.17
N PHE A 61 13.92 -4.17 0.59
CA PHE A 61 14.75 -2.97 0.53
C PHE A 61 15.01 -2.37 1.91
N GLN A 62 13.98 -2.36 2.76
CA GLN A 62 14.04 -1.77 4.09
C GLN A 62 14.95 -2.59 5.02
N SER A 63 14.87 -3.92 4.98
CA SER A 63 15.75 -4.80 5.76
C SER A 63 17.22 -4.63 5.36
N GLU A 64 17.48 -4.46 4.06
CA GLU A 64 18.84 -4.23 3.58
C GLU A 64 19.37 -2.84 3.94
N ILE A 65 18.52 -1.80 3.96
CA ILE A 65 18.88 -0.48 4.47
C ILE A 65 19.24 -0.56 5.95
N GLU A 66 18.41 -1.21 6.76
CA GLU A 66 18.61 -1.36 8.21
C GLU A 66 19.89 -2.13 8.54
N MET A 67 20.25 -3.13 7.73
CA MET A 67 21.49 -3.89 7.89
C MET A 67 22.74 -3.07 7.53
N LEU A 68 22.66 -2.20 6.52
CA LEU A 68 23.82 -1.52 5.93
C LEU A 68 24.04 -0.08 6.43
N SER A 69 23.09 0.48 7.18
CA SER A 69 23.14 1.86 7.66
C SER A 69 23.86 1.97 9.00
N ASP A 70 24.64 3.03 9.17
CA ASP A 70 25.27 3.37 10.46
C ASP A 70 24.27 3.95 11.49
N ALA A 71 23.05 4.27 11.05
CA ALA A 71 21.95 4.79 11.88
C ALA A 71 20.63 4.02 11.60
N PRO A 72 20.55 2.74 11.97
CA PRO A 72 19.41 1.88 11.66
C PRO A 72 18.11 2.29 12.38
N GLU A 73 18.18 3.01 13.50
CA GLU A 73 17.03 3.39 14.32
C GLU A 73 16.05 4.30 13.59
N ASP A 74 16.55 5.22 12.77
CA ASP A 74 15.69 6.09 11.95
C ASP A 74 15.03 5.30 10.81
N HIS A 75 15.69 4.25 10.34
CA HIS A 75 15.09 3.34 9.36
C HIS A 75 13.99 2.48 9.99
N TYR A 76 14.11 2.04 11.24
CA TYR A 76 13.03 1.34 11.94
C TYR A 76 11.76 2.20 12.10
N LYS A 77 11.91 3.49 12.43
CA LYS A 77 10.77 4.43 12.50
C LYS A 77 10.11 4.62 11.13
N ASP A 78 10.93 4.73 10.08
CA ASP A 78 10.45 4.78 8.70
C ASP A 78 9.63 3.53 8.36
N ARG A 79 10.09 2.34 8.78
CA ARG A 79 9.38 1.08 8.57
C ARG A 79 8.00 1.11 9.21
N GLU A 80 7.93 1.39 10.50
CA GLU A 80 6.66 1.44 11.23
C GLU A 80 5.67 2.41 10.57
N SER A 81 6.14 3.60 10.17
CA SER A 81 5.30 4.60 9.52
C SER A 81 4.75 4.14 8.16
N ILE A 82 5.59 3.49 7.34
CA ILE A 82 5.20 3.00 6.01
C ILE A 82 4.24 1.81 6.14
N GLU A 83 4.55 0.86 7.02
CA GLU A 83 3.75 -0.34 7.24
C GLU A 83 2.37 0.01 7.77
N SER A 84 2.28 0.92 8.75
CA SER A 84 1.01 1.40 9.28
C SER A 84 0.12 1.99 8.18
N GLN A 85 0.69 2.80 7.28
CA GLN A 85 -0.03 3.35 6.14
C GLN A 85 -0.46 2.25 5.15
N TYR A 86 0.46 1.34 4.80
CA TYR A 86 0.18 0.23 3.90
C TYR A 86 -0.97 -0.65 4.40
N TYR A 87 -0.90 -1.11 5.65
CA TYR A 87 -1.93 -1.98 6.23
C TYR A 87 -3.29 -1.28 6.34
N LYS A 88 -3.31 0.00 6.72
CA LYS A 88 -4.54 0.78 6.75
C LYS A 88 -5.20 0.86 5.37
N LEU A 89 -4.41 1.05 4.31
CA LEU A 89 -4.92 1.13 2.93
C LEU A 89 -5.41 -0.23 2.43
N VAL A 90 -4.68 -1.31 2.67
CA VAL A 90 -5.11 -2.68 2.33
C VAL A 90 -6.42 -3.03 3.03
N ALA A 91 -6.52 -2.79 4.34
CA ALA A 91 -7.74 -3.05 5.09
C ALA A 91 -8.93 -2.21 4.58
N SER A 92 -8.69 -0.95 4.25
CA SER A 92 -9.72 -0.06 3.69
C SER A 92 -10.23 -0.54 2.33
N ALA A 93 -9.32 -0.93 1.44
CA ALA A 93 -9.67 -1.45 0.12
C ALA A 93 -10.47 -2.74 0.23
N ARG A 94 -10.03 -3.69 1.06
CA ARG A 94 -10.76 -4.95 1.32
C ARG A 94 -12.16 -4.70 1.87
N THR A 95 -12.28 -3.77 2.82
CA THR A 95 -13.57 -3.39 3.40
C THR A 95 -14.53 -2.85 2.34
N LEU A 96 -14.07 -1.96 1.45
CA LEU A 96 -14.89 -1.41 0.36
C LEU A 96 -15.35 -2.51 -0.61
N LEU A 97 -14.48 -3.45 -0.96
CA LEU A 97 -14.82 -4.59 -1.81
C LEU A 97 -15.88 -5.49 -1.14
N ASP A 98 -15.72 -5.79 0.15
CA ASP A 98 -16.64 -6.67 0.85
C ASP A 98 -18.01 -6.02 1.10
N GLN A 99 -18.05 -4.71 1.39
CA GLN A 99 -19.30 -3.93 1.44
C GLN A 99 -20.06 -4.02 0.11
N ARG A 100 -19.35 -3.86 -1.01
CA ARG A 100 -19.93 -3.91 -2.36
C ARG A 100 -20.49 -5.31 -2.69
N LYS A 101 -19.79 -6.39 -2.32
CA LYS A 101 -20.28 -7.77 -2.49
C LYS A 101 -21.53 -8.06 -1.66
N ASN A 102 -21.55 -7.59 -0.41
CA ASN A 102 -22.68 -7.81 0.50
C ASN A 102 -23.95 -7.08 0.05
N ASN A 103 -23.81 -5.93 -0.61
CA ASN A 103 -24.93 -5.18 -1.15
C ASN A 103 -25.53 -5.84 -2.41
N ASP A 104 -24.70 -6.40 -3.29
CA ASP A 104 -25.20 -7.15 -4.45
C ASP A 104 -25.94 -8.43 -4.03
N GLY A 105 -25.39 -9.16 -3.05
CA GLY A 105 -26.03 -10.37 -2.53
C GLY A 105 -27.37 -10.12 -1.80
N ARG A 106 -27.72 -8.86 -1.53
CA ARG A 106 -29.00 -8.46 -0.93
C ARG A 106 -30.05 -8.01 -1.94
N SER A 107 -29.72 -7.82 -3.22
CA SER A 107 -30.70 -7.46 -4.26
C SER A 107 -31.50 -8.66 -4.78
N GLU A 108 -31.20 -9.89 -4.35
CA GLU A 108 -31.84 -11.12 -4.84
C GLU A 108 -32.93 -11.69 -3.91
N ILE A 109 -33.45 -10.92 -2.94
CA ILE A 109 -34.52 -11.35 -2.01
C ILE A 109 -35.74 -10.44 -2.07
#